data_AF-A0A7C5BFQ8-F1
#
_entry.id   AF-A0A7C5BFQ8-F1
#
_cell.length_a   1.000
_cell.length_b   1.000
_cell.length_c   1.000
_cell.angle_alpha   90.00
_cell.angle_beta   90.00
_cell.angle_gamma   90.00
#
_symmetry.space_group_name_H-M   'P 1'
#
loop_
_entity.id
_entity.type
_entity.pdbx_description
1 polymer ?
#
loop_
_entity_poly.entity_id
_entity_poly.type
_entity_poly.pdbx_seq_one_letter_code
_entity_poly.pdbx_strand_id
1 'polypeptide(L)'
;MFDNLKKLIEENFCFSPNKNQLTEIERLIFEITRLQNTNLEEILKYLKNDPEIKKYSGRNIFFGIKNSLIKRRFPLTSSKEKIDTKKIFLNRLPKVLEDDFKTKKDFVPEILFVEKSIKSSYLIENFKKIYPEVKIEELNFYNEYIQKNKFSIKELKRPLVFLIKEKNDFLKPCPCTKKVVGCGYWILNVAFGCPYDCSYCFLQCYSNFPGIIIAENLEDFFL
;
A
#
# COMPACT_ATOMS: atom_id res chain seq x y z
N MET A 1 7.21 -5.44 14.68
CA MET A 1 6.06 -4.74 15.27
C MET A 1 5.93 -5.04 16.75
N PHE A 2 6.36 -6.23 17.19
CA PHE A 2 6.49 -6.54 18.60
C PHE A 2 7.89 -7.11 18.89
N ASP A 3 8.83 -6.27 19.32
CA ASP A 3 10.24 -6.67 19.46
C ASP A 3 10.45 -7.79 20.48
N ASN A 4 9.54 -7.90 21.47
CA ASN A 4 9.59 -8.92 22.53
C ASN A 4 8.66 -10.13 22.31
N LEU A 5 8.00 -10.25 21.15
CA LEU A 5 6.97 -11.29 20.94
C LEU A 5 7.53 -12.70 21.08
N LYS A 6 8.71 -12.98 20.53
CA LYS A 6 9.33 -14.30 20.62
C LYS A 6 9.51 -14.74 22.08
N LYS A 7 10.09 -13.86 22.89
CA LYS A 7 10.33 -14.08 24.33
C LYS A 7 9.02 -14.33 25.07
N LEU A 8 8.00 -13.52 24.80
CA LEU A 8 6.67 -13.69 25.40
C LEU A 8 6.04 -15.04 25.00
N ILE A 9 6.18 -15.50 23.76
CA ILE A 9 5.66 -16.82 23.37
C ILE A 9 6.41 -17.95 24.10
N GLU A 10 7.73 -17.84 24.21
CA GLU A 10 8.57 -18.82 24.92
C GLU A 10 8.19 -18.94 26.40
N GLU A 11 8.02 -17.81 27.09
CA GLU A 11 7.63 -17.73 28.50
C GLU A 11 6.22 -18.27 28.76
N ASN A 12 5.28 -18.03 27.84
CA ASN A 12 3.87 -18.33 28.06
C ASN A 12 3.45 -19.74 27.59
N PHE A 13 4.20 -20.35 26.65
CA PHE A 13 3.80 -21.60 26.01
C PHE A 13 4.91 -22.68 25.99
N CYS A 14 6.05 -22.45 26.65
CA CYS A 14 7.20 -23.36 26.67
C CYS A 14 7.61 -23.85 25.27
N PHE A 15 7.49 -22.95 24.28
CA PHE A 15 7.67 -23.23 22.86
C PHE A 15 8.48 -22.10 22.22
N SER A 16 9.56 -22.45 21.50
CA SER A 16 10.38 -21.49 20.75
C SER A 16 10.01 -21.52 19.26
N PRO A 17 9.36 -20.47 18.72
CA PRO A 17 9.02 -20.40 17.31
C PRO A 17 10.25 -20.16 16.43
N ASN A 18 10.32 -20.86 15.30
CA ASN A 18 11.25 -20.50 14.23
C ASN A 18 10.83 -19.18 13.54
N LYS A 19 11.67 -18.65 12.64
CA LYS A 19 11.43 -17.36 11.96
C LYS A 19 10.08 -17.29 11.21
N ASN A 20 9.70 -18.38 10.54
CA ASN A 20 8.45 -18.43 9.77
C ASN A 20 7.24 -18.50 10.70
N GLN A 21 7.30 -19.35 11.72
CA GLN A 21 6.27 -19.49 12.75
C GLN A 21 6.04 -18.15 13.48
N LEU A 22 7.13 -17.47 13.85
CA LEU A 22 7.06 -16.16 14.50
C LEU A 22 6.42 -15.12 13.57
N THR A 23 6.76 -15.12 12.29
CA THR A 23 6.19 -14.19 11.30
C THR A 23 4.67 -14.37 11.17
N GLU A 24 4.20 -15.62 11.10
CA GLU A 24 2.77 -15.92 11.01
C GLU A 24 2.00 -15.51 12.28
N ILE A 25 2.56 -15.81 13.46
CA ILE A 25 1.98 -15.41 14.75
C ILE A 25 1.93 -13.89 14.83
N GLU A 26 3.06 -13.20 14.56
CA GLU A 26 3.15 -11.74 14.60
C GLU A 26 2.10 -11.10 13.68
N ARG A 27 1.95 -11.65 12.47
CA ARG A 27 1.00 -11.13 11.48
C ARG A 27 -0.46 -11.31 11.89
N LEU A 28 -0.83 -12.48 12.42
CA LEU A 28 -2.19 -12.71 12.93
C LEU A 28 -2.50 -11.82 14.13
N ILE A 29 -1.58 -11.70 15.08
CA ILE A 29 -1.73 -10.83 16.25
C ILE A 29 -1.93 -9.39 15.80
N PHE A 30 -1.09 -8.88 14.88
CA PHE A 30 -1.23 -7.52 14.37
C PHE A 30 -2.59 -7.25 13.71
N GLU A 31 -3.11 -8.20 12.93
CA GLU A 31 -4.43 -8.00 12.32
C GLU A 31 -5.55 -8.01 13.37
N ILE A 32 -5.48 -8.91 14.35
CA ILE A 32 -6.47 -8.98 15.44
C ILE A 32 -6.42 -7.71 16.30
N THR A 33 -5.23 -7.20 16.65
CA THR A 33 -5.10 -5.97 17.44
C THR A 33 -5.77 -4.81 16.73
N ARG A 34 -5.55 -4.65 15.41
CA ARG A 34 -6.17 -3.58 14.63
C ARG A 34 -7.67 -3.75 14.43
N LEU A 35 -8.15 -4.97 14.22
CA LEU A 35 -9.58 -5.22 13.98
C LEU A 35 -10.42 -5.06 15.24
N GLN A 36 -9.89 -5.49 16.38
CA GLN A 36 -10.62 -5.50 17.66
C GLN A 36 -10.25 -4.32 18.54
N ASN A 37 -9.36 -3.43 18.09
CA ASN A 37 -8.79 -2.34 18.88
C ASN A 37 -8.27 -2.83 20.25
N THR A 38 -7.51 -3.93 20.23
CA THR A 38 -6.96 -4.62 21.42
C THR A 38 -5.43 -4.59 21.42
N ASN A 39 -4.81 -5.02 22.50
CA ASN A 39 -3.36 -5.05 22.69
C ASN A 39 -2.80 -6.48 22.72
N LEU A 40 -1.47 -6.60 22.72
CA LEU A 40 -0.78 -7.89 22.75
C LEU A 40 -1.09 -8.70 24.01
N GLU A 41 -1.19 -8.05 25.17
CA GLU A 41 -1.39 -8.72 26.46
C GLU A 41 -2.75 -9.42 26.53
N GLU A 42 -3.81 -8.77 26.05
CA GLU A 42 -5.15 -9.35 25.96
C GLU A 42 -5.21 -10.55 25.02
N ILE A 43 -4.49 -10.51 23.90
CA ILE A 43 -4.39 -11.65 22.98
C ILE A 43 -3.62 -12.80 23.63
N LEU A 44 -2.51 -12.53 24.31
CA LEU A 44 -1.77 -13.56 25.03
C LEU A 44 -2.59 -14.18 26.17
N LYS A 45 -3.38 -13.38 26.91
CA LYS A 45 -4.30 -13.87 27.94
C LYS A 45 -5.37 -14.78 27.35
N TYR A 46 -5.94 -14.40 26.21
CA TYR A 46 -6.88 -15.25 25.47
C TYR A 46 -6.25 -16.59 25.06
N LEU A 47 -5.06 -16.56 24.47
CA LEU A 47 -4.36 -17.78 24.03
C LEU A 47 -4.04 -18.71 25.22
N LYS A 48 -3.62 -18.18 26.37
CA LYS A 48 -3.38 -18.99 27.58
C LYS A 48 -4.63 -19.76 28.04
N ASN A 49 -5.79 -19.12 27.88
CA ASN A 49 -7.07 -19.66 28.32
C ASN A 49 -7.73 -20.58 27.29
N ASP A 50 -7.17 -20.70 26.07
CA ASP A 50 -7.74 -21.55 25.04
C ASP A 50 -7.43 -23.04 25.30
N PRO A 51 -8.45 -23.87 25.58
CA PRO A 51 -8.25 -25.30 25.84
C PRO A 51 -7.75 -26.07 24.61
N GLU A 52 -7.91 -25.54 23.40
CA GLU A 52 -7.43 -26.18 22.17
C GLU A 52 -5.91 -26.23 22.12
N ILE A 53 -5.23 -25.18 22.63
CA ILE A 53 -3.76 -25.12 22.64
C ILE A 53 -3.18 -26.19 23.56
N LYS A 54 -3.85 -26.49 24.67
CA LYS A 54 -3.43 -27.52 25.65
C LYS A 54 -3.44 -28.93 25.08
N LYS A 55 -4.09 -29.17 23.93
CA LYS A 55 -4.08 -30.46 23.22
C LYS A 55 -2.77 -30.74 22.49
N TYR A 56 -1.90 -29.73 22.36
CA TYR A 56 -0.64 -29.82 21.63
C TYR A 56 0.54 -29.79 22.59
N SER A 57 1.63 -30.45 22.21
CA SER A 57 2.88 -30.49 22.98
C SER A 57 4.10 -30.25 22.09
N GLY A 58 5.19 -29.80 22.70
CA GLY A 58 6.46 -29.52 22.01
C GLY A 58 6.28 -28.56 20.83
N ARG A 59 6.83 -28.91 19.66
CA ARG A 59 6.78 -28.07 18.45
C ARG A 59 5.36 -27.92 17.87
N ASN A 60 4.42 -28.80 18.22
CA ASN A 60 3.06 -28.77 17.69
C ASN A 60 2.19 -27.69 18.32
N ILE A 61 2.64 -27.09 19.43
CA ILE A 61 1.97 -25.95 20.09
C ILE A 61 1.74 -24.79 19.11
N PHE A 62 2.65 -24.60 18.15
CA PHE A 62 2.47 -23.65 17.05
C PHE A 62 1.12 -23.80 16.35
N PHE A 63 0.69 -25.02 16.03
CA PHE A 63 -0.56 -25.26 15.32
C PHE A 63 -1.76 -24.92 16.19
N GLY A 64 -1.71 -25.18 17.49
CA GLY A 64 -2.72 -24.74 18.44
C GLY A 64 -2.85 -23.22 18.47
N ILE A 65 -1.72 -22.52 18.65
CA ILE A 65 -1.69 -21.04 18.66
C ILE A 65 -2.23 -20.49 17.34
N LYS A 66 -1.74 -21.02 16.20
CA LYS A 66 -2.16 -20.59 14.86
C LYS A 66 -3.66 -20.81 14.64
N ASN A 67 -4.19 -21.99 15.00
CA ASN A 67 -5.63 -22.29 14.90
C ASN A 67 -6.46 -21.32 15.74
N SER A 68 -6.07 -21.09 16.99
CA SER A 68 -6.78 -20.18 17.90
C SER A 68 -6.81 -18.75 17.37
N LEU A 69 -5.67 -18.25 16.89
CA LEU A 69 -5.57 -16.92 16.28
C LEU A 69 -6.40 -16.81 14.99
N ILE A 70 -6.38 -17.82 14.12
CA ILE A 70 -7.18 -17.84 12.89
C ILE A 70 -8.68 -17.81 13.22
N LYS A 71 -9.13 -18.59 14.20
CA LYS A 71 -10.52 -18.57 14.67
C LYS A 71 -10.94 -17.20 15.17
N ARG A 72 -10.09 -16.55 15.96
CA ARG A 72 -10.34 -15.19 16.48
C ARG A 72 -10.34 -14.14 15.36
N ARG A 73 -9.50 -14.32 14.34
CA ARG A 73 -9.39 -13.41 13.18
C ARG A 73 -10.55 -13.55 12.19
N PHE A 74 -11.08 -14.76 12.03
CA PHE A 74 -12.17 -15.09 11.09
C PHE A 74 -13.29 -15.86 11.80
N PRO A 75 -14.01 -15.25 12.77
CA PRO A 75 -14.97 -15.96 13.62
C PRO A 75 -16.14 -16.55 12.82
N LEU A 76 -16.69 -15.78 11.87
CA LEU A 76 -17.82 -16.22 11.05
C LEU A 76 -17.44 -17.40 10.14
N THR A 77 -16.31 -17.32 9.44
CA THR A 77 -15.85 -18.42 8.58
C THR A 77 -15.53 -19.66 9.40
N SER A 78 -14.83 -19.48 10.53
CA SER A 78 -14.46 -20.58 11.42
C SER A 78 -15.65 -21.27 12.09
N SER A 79 -16.78 -20.57 12.26
CA SER A 79 -18.03 -21.16 12.73
C SER A 79 -18.75 -22.01 11.67
N LYS A 80 -18.49 -21.76 10.38
CA LYS A 80 -19.17 -22.42 9.26
C LYS A 80 -18.36 -23.57 8.68
N GLU A 81 -17.03 -23.44 8.66
CA GLU A 81 -16.14 -24.44 8.09
C GLU A 81 -14.78 -24.48 8.78
N LYS A 82 -14.07 -25.61 8.59
CA LYS A 82 -12.70 -25.76 9.06
C LYS A 82 -11.75 -25.07 8.08
N ILE A 83 -11.13 -24.00 8.53
CA ILE A 83 -10.11 -23.29 7.74
C ILE A 83 -8.81 -24.09 7.74
N ASP A 84 -8.35 -24.47 6.54
CA ASP A 84 -7.04 -25.11 6.37
C ASP A 84 -5.92 -24.09 6.61
N THR A 85 -5.23 -24.22 7.73
CA THR A 85 -4.17 -23.29 8.13
C THR A 85 -2.98 -23.31 7.19
N LYS A 86 -2.79 -24.35 6.37
CA LYS A 86 -1.73 -24.40 5.35
C LYS A 86 -2.04 -23.47 4.16
N LYS A 87 -3.32 -23.21 3.89
CA LYS A 87 -3.75 -22.28 2.82
C LYS A 87 -3.67 -20.82 3.25
N ILE A 88 -3.61 -20.57 4.56
CA ILE A 88 -3.42 -19.21 5.08
C ILE A 88 -1.95 -18.85 4.98
N PHE A 89 -1.64 -18.05 3.97
CA PHE A 89 -0.34 -17.44 3.80
C PHE A 89 -0.39 -15.97 4.18
N LEU A 90 0.46 -15.59 5.14
CA LEU A 90 0.48 -14.27 5.73
C LEU A 90 1.86 -13.66 5.56
N ASN A 91 1.97 -12.76 4.58
CA ASN A 91 3.21 -12.05 4.31
C ASN A 91 3.64 -11.19 5.51
N ARG A 92 4.95 -11.12 5.74
CA ARG A 92 5.52 -10.16 6.68
C ARG A 92 5.16 -8.75 6.22
N LEU A 93 4.64 -7.95 7.15
CA LEU A 93 4.42 -6.53 6.87
C LEU A 93 5.76 -5.80 6.92
N PRO A 94 6.04 -4.92 5.94
CA PRO A 94 7.16 -3.99 6.06
C PRO A 94 6.95 -3.11 7.30
N LYS A 95 8.06 -2.62 7.86
CA LYS A 95 7.97 -1.57 8.89
C LYS A 95 7.35 -0.33 8.25
N VAL A 96 6.57 0.40 9.04
CA VAL A 96 6.07 1.72 8.64
C VAL A 96 7.30 2.61 8.41
N LEU A 97 7.26 3.40 7.34
CA LEU A 97 8.29 4.38 7.05
C LEU A 97 8.12 5.54 8.04
N GLU A 98 9.22 5.92 8.68
CA GLU A 98 9.21 7.03 9.65
C GLU A 98 9.66 8.34 9.00
N ASP A 99 10.42 8.24 7.91
CA ASP A 99 11.08 9.34 7.20
C ASP A 99 10.55 9.56 5.76
N ASP A 100 9.29 9.20 5.52
CA ASP A 100 8.57 9.49 4.28
C ASP A 100 7.97 10.91 4.27
N PHE A 101 7.72 11.42 3.04
CA PHE A 101 7.09 12.72 2.86
C PHE A 101 5.68 12.75 3.46
N LYS A 102 5.45 13.66 4.41
CA LYS A 102 4.14 13.84 5.03
C LYS A 102 3.28 14.81 4.24
N THR A 103 2.19 14.28 3.70
CA THR A 103 1.21 15.07 2.95
C THR A 103 0.53 16.09 3.86
N LYS A 104 0.30 17.30 3.32
CA LYS A 104 -0.43 18.36 3.98
C LYS A 104 -1.92 18.26 3.65
N LYS A 105 -2.76 18.86 4.49
CA LYS A 105 -4.22 18.93 4.25
C LYS A 105 -4.52 19.60 2.92
N ASP A 106 -3.87 20.74 2.67
CA ASP A 106 -4.00 21.47 1.42
C ASP A 106 -2.80 21.14 0.53
N PHE A 107 -3.09 20.76 -0.72
CA PHE A 107 -2.07 20.46 -1.70
C PHE A 107 -1.50 21.75 -2.28
N VAL A 108 -0.18 21.91 -2.20
CA VAL A 108 0.57 22.98 -2.84
C VAL A 108 1.75 22.34 -3.57
N PRO A 109 1.85 22.46 -4.91
CA PRO A 109 2.97 21.92 -5.65
C PRO A 109 4.27 22.62 -5.27
N GLU A 110 5.34 21.84 -5.03
CA GLU A 110 6.68 22.38 -4.80
C GLU A 110 7.27 22.87 -6.13
N ILE A 111 7.12 22.08 -7.19
CA ILE A 111 7.60 22.37 -8.53
C ILE A 111 6.58 21.85 -9.54
N LEU A 112 6.30 22.68 -10.55
CA LEU A 112 5.59 22.31 -11.77
C LEU A 112 6.61 22.09 -12.89
N PHE A 113 6.82 20.84 -13.26
CA PHE A 113 7.61 20.47 -14.42
C PHE A 113 6.75 20.53 -15.68
N VAL A 114 7.28 21.11 -16.76
CA VAL A 114 6.58 21.24 -18.04
C VAL A 114 7.45 20.68 -19.16
N GLU A 115 6.89 19.79 -19.98
CA GLU A 115 7.59 19.34 -21.20
C GLU A 115 7.69 20.48 -22.22
N LYS A 116 8.91 20.72 -22.74
CA LYS A 116 9.19 21.76 -23.75
C LYS A 116 8.37 21.66 -25.03
N SER A 117 7.82 20.48 -25.31
CA SER A 117 6.95 20.27 -26.48
C SER A 117 5.58 20.94 -26.34
N ILE A 118 5.20 21.34 -25.12
CA ILE A 118 3.97 22.05 -24.78
C ILE A 118 4.20 23.55 -25.03
N LYS A 119 3.54 24.10 -26.04
CA LYS A 119 3.78 25.50 -26.49
C LYS A 119 2.82 26.53 -25.87
N SER A 120 1.62 26.11 -25.47
CA SER A 120 0.61 26.96 -24.83
C SER A 120 -0.40 26.06 -24.14
N SER A 121 -0.48 26.14 -22.81
CA SER A 121 -1.35 25.25 -22.02
C SER A 121 -2.23 26.02 -21.06
N TYR A 122 -3.54 25.81 -21.20
CA TYR A 122 -4.54 26.27 -20.22
C TYR A 122 -4.24 25.73 -18.81
N LEU A 123 -3.66 24.52 -18.71
CA LEU A 123 -3.26 23.96 -17.42
C LEU A 123 -2.15 24.77 -16.77
N ILE A 124 -1.12 25.18 -17.52
CA ILE A 124 -0.04 26.03 -16.98
C ILE A 124 -0.63 27.35 -16.43
N GLU A 125 -1.54 27.98 -17.17
CA GLU A 125 -2.20 29.21 -16.73
C GLU A 125 -3.03 29.01 -15.46
N ASN A 126 -3.79 27.91 -15.40
CA ASN A 126 -4.56 27.56 -14.22
C ASN A 126 -3.68 27.30 -13.00
N PHE A 127 -2.58 26.57 -13.17
CA PHE A 127 -1.61 26.35 -12.09
C PHE A 127 -1.04 27.67 -11.59
N LYS A 128 -0.70 28.63 -12.47
CA LYS A 128 -0.24 29.97 -12.07
C LYS A 128 -1.32 30.78 -11.35
N LYS A 129 -2.59 30.64 -11.73
CA LYS A 129 -3.72 31.32 -11.06
C LYS A 129 -3.97 30.77 -9.65
N ILE A 130 -3.93 29.44 -9.51
CA ILE A 130 -4.21 28.76 -8.24
C ILE A 130 -2.98 28.80 -7.31
N TYR A 131 -1.79 28.70 -7.88
CA TYR A 131 -0.50 28.68 -7.17
C TYR A 131 0.45 29.74 -7.76
N PRO A 132 0.28 31.03 -7.44
CA PRO A 132 1.07 32.11 -8.03
C PRO A 132 2.58 32.01 -7.77
N GLU A 133 2.98 31.37 -6.67
CA GLU A 133 4.37 31.21 -6.24
C GLU A 133 4.98 29.87 -6.69
N VAL A 134 4.27 29.06 -7.48
CA VAL A 134 4.79 27.75 -7.91
C VAL A 134 6.05 27.93 -8.77
N LYS A 135 7.12 27.21 -8.44
CA LYS A 135 8.31 27.14 -9.28
C LYS A 135 7.99 26.33 -10.53
N ILE A 136 8.33 26.88 -11.70
CA ILE A 136 8.15 26.18 -12.98
C ILE A 136 9.52 25.81 -13.54
N GLU A 137 9.69 24.54 -13.91
CA GLU A 137 10.90 24.03 -14.55
C GLU A 137 10.56 23.31 -15.86
N GLU A 138 11.37 23.53 -16.89
CA GLU A 138 11.18 22.85 -18.17
C GLU A 138 12.04 21.58 -18.27
N LEU A 139 11.50 20.55 -18.91
CA LEU A 139 12.21 19.32 -19.22
C LEU A 139 11.87 18.83 -20.64
N ASN A 140 12.70 17.95 -21.22
CA ASN A 140 12.39 17.43 -22.56
C ASN A 140 11.31 16.34 -22.48
N PHE A 141 11.49 15.39 -21.55
CA PHE A 141 10.55 14.30 -21.26
C PHE A 141 10.57 13.96 -19.77
N TYR A 142 9.44 13.57 -19.17
CA TYR A 142 9.40 13.26 -17.72
C TYR A 142 10.40 12.17 -17.31
N ASN A 143 10.71 11.22 -18.21
CA ASN A 143 11.73 10.19 -18.00
C ASN A 143 13.13 10.76 -17.68
N GLU A 144 13.45 11.96 -18.17
CA GLU A 144 14.71 12.64 -17.87
C GLU A 144 14.82 12.94 -16.37
N TYR A 145 13.70 13.34 -15.74
CA TYR A 145 13.65 13.57 -14.30
C TYR A 145 13.94 12.27 -13.53
N ILE A 146 13.30 11.16 -13.93
CA ILE A 146 13.46 9.85 -13.29
C ILE A 146 14.90 9.33 -13.41
N GLN A 147 15.55 9.56 -14.56
CA GLN A 147 16.94 9.14 -14.78
C GLN A 147 17.93 9.93 -13.93
N LYS A 148 17.70 11.23 -13.76
CA LYS A 148 18.57 12.13 -12.97
C LYS A 148 18.32 12.00 -11.47
N ASN A 149 17.07 11.74 -11.07
CA ASN A 149 16.63 11.71 -9.69
C ASN A 149 16.10 10.31 -9.36
N LYS A 150 16.98 9.48 -8.80
CA LYS A 150 16.55 8.21 -8.20
C LYS A 150 15.67 8.53 -7.00
N PHE A 151 14.44 8.05 -7.01
CA PHE A 151 13.50 8.19 -5.90
C PHE A 151 13.26 6.84 -5.23
N SER A 152 12.79 6.89 -3.99
CA SER A 152 12.29 5.71 -3.27
C SER A 152 10.80 5.86 -2.95
N ILE A 153 10.20 4.82 -2.38
CA ILE A 153 8.80 4.85 -1.94
C ILE A 153 8.50 6.04 -1.00
N LYS A 154 9.52 6.54 -0.28
CA LYS A 154 9.44 7.69 0.65
C LYS A 154 9.11 9.01 -0.04
N GLU A 155 9.49 9.14 -1.32
CA GLU A 155 9.33 10.37 -2.10
C GLU A 155 8.16 10.32 -3.07
N LEU A 156 7.45 9.18 -3.18
CA LEU A 156 6.33 9.03 -4.11
C LEU A 156 5.25 10.09 -3.93
N LYS A 157 5.09 10.61 -2.71
CA LYS A 157 4.07 11.58 -2.31
C LYS A 157 4.56 13.02 -2.25
N ARG A 158 5.81 13.27 -2.66
CA ARG A 158 6.33 14.63 -2.79
C ARG A 158 5.46 15.40 -3.79
N PRO A 159 5.10 16.68 -3.53
CA PRO A 159 4.12 17.41 -4.30
C PRO A 159 4.74 17.98 -5.58
N LEU A 160 5.27 17.08 -6.42
CA LEU A 160 5.78 17.39 -7.74
C LEU A 160 4.65 17.19 -8.74
N VAL A 161 4.51 18.11 -9.68
CA VAL A 161 3.54 18.01 -10.77
C VAL A 161 4.28 18.04 -12.10
N PHE A 162 3.91 17.16 -13.02
CA PHE A 162 4.49 17.05 -14.35
C PHE A 162 3.38 17.23 -15.38
N LEU A 163 3.48 18.28 -16.20
CA LEU A 163 2.67 18.44 -17.39
C LEU A 163 3.43 17.82 -18.56
N ILE A 164 2.86 16.77 -19.14
CA ILE A 164 3.48 16.00 -20.21
C ILE A 164 2.63 16.03 -21.47
N LYS A 165 3.28 15.82 -22.61
CA LYS A 165 2.59 15.48 -23.84
C LYS A 165 2.46 13.95 -23.94
N GLU A 166 1.26 13.43 -23.68
CA GLU A 166 0.93 12.02 -23.83
C GLU A 166 0.96 11.64 -25.32
N LYS A 167 1.55 10.48 -25.67
CA LYS A 167 1.83 10.13 -27.07
C LYS A 167 1.00 8.97 -27.59
N ASN A 168 0.67 7.99 -26.77
CA ASN A 168 0.13 6.72 -27.29
C ASN A 168 -0.90 6.05 -26.38
N ASP A 169 -1.22 6.64 -25.21
CA ASP A 169 -1.88 5.89 -24.15
C ASP A 169 -3.13 6.55 -23.54
N PHE A 170 -3.82 7.40 -24.30
CA PHE A 170 -5.03 8.06 -23.82
C PHE A 170 -6.15 7.09 -23.47
N LEU A 171 -6.44 6.11 -24.34
CA LEU A 171 -7.59 5.23 -24.18
C LEU A 171 -7.16 3.76 -24.22
N LYS A 172 -7.42 3.04 -23.12
CA LYS A 172 -7.10 1.61 -22.98
C LYS A 172 -8.33 0.80 -22.59
N PRO A 173 -8.47 -0.45 -23.05
CA PRO A 173 -9.48 -1.34 -22.49
C PRO A 173 -9.16 -1.62 -21.02
N CYS A 174 -10.19 -1.67 -20.18
CA CYS A 174 -10.05 -2.06 -18.78
C CYS A 174 -9.47 -3.48 -18.71
N PRO A 175 -8.34 -3.71 -17.99
CA PRO A 175 -7.67 -5.00 -18.01
C PRO A 175 -8.50 -6.13 -17.41
N CYS A 176 -9.58 -5.81 -16.69
CA CYS A 176 -10.48 -6.71 -15.98
C CYS A 176 -9.75 -7.68 -15.03
N THR A 177 -10.48 -8.35 -14.15
CA THR A 177 -9.88 -9.43 -13.35
C THR A 177 -9.68 -10.65 -14.23
N LYS A 178 -8.52 -11.33 -14.12
CA LYS A 178 -8.29 -12.57 -14.90
C LYS A 178 -9.39 -13.60 -14.58
N LYS A 179 -9.92 -14.25 -15.62
CA LYS A 179 -10.96 -15.30 -15.54
C LYS A 179 -12.33 -14.83 -15.02
N VAL A 180 -12.65 -13.55 -15.15
CA VAL A 180 -14.02 -13.03 -14.93
C VAL A 180 -14.56 -12.42 -16.23
N VAL A 181 -15.89 -12.34 -16.35
CA VAL A 181 -16.53 -11.62 -17.46
C VAL A 181 -16.18 -10.14 -17.36
N GLY A 182 -15.54 -9.59 -18.39
CA GLY A 182 -15.15 -8.19 -18.42
C GLY A 182 -16.35 -7.25 -18.59
N CYS A 183 -16.25 -6.05 -18.04
CA CYS A 183 -17.30 -5.03 -18.16
C CYS A 183 -17.33 -4.33 -19.54
N GLY A 184 -16.29 -4.51 -20.37
CA GLY A 184 -16.17 -3.84 -21.67
C GLY A 184 -15.83 -2.35 -21.59
N TYR A 185 -15.40 -1.86 -20.42
CA TYR A 185 -15.09 -0.44 -20.22
C TYR A 185 -13.73 -0.07 -20.78
N TRP A 186 -13.60 1.23 -21.09
CA TRP A 186 -12.36 1.87 -21.47
C TRP A 186 -11.92 2.83 -20.37
N ILE A 187 -10.61 2.95 -20.20
CA ILE A 187 -9.94 3.84 -19.26
C ILE A 187 -9.36 4.98 -20.07
N LEU A 188 -9.76 6.21 -19.74
CA LEU A 188 -9.16 7.43 -20.26
C LEU A 188 -8.06 7.90 -19.29
N ASN A 189 -6.80 7.83 -19.71
CA ASN A 189 -5.63 8.21 -18.92
C ASN A 189 -5.36 9.72 -19.06
N VAL A 190 -6.02 10.52 -18.23
CA VAL A 190 -5.86 11.99 -18.19
C VAL A 190 -4.71 12.39 -17.26
N ALA A 191 -4.56 11.67 -16.15
CA ALA A 191 -3.56 11.95 -15.13
C ALA A 191 -3.25 10.68 -14.35
N PHE A 192 -2.08 10.64 -13.72
CA PHE A 192 -1.68 9.58 -12.81
C PHE A 192 -0.98 10.17 -11.58
N GLY A 193 -1.30 9.64 -10.40
CA GLY A 193 -0.75 10.10 -9.13
C GLY A 193 -1.85 10.51 -8.16
N CYS A 194 -1.48 10.90 -6.94
CA CYS A 194 -2.43 11.35 -5.94
C CYS A 194 -1.74 12.22 -4.88
N PRO A 195 -2.31 13.38 -4.49
CA PRO A 195 -1.73 14.25 -3.47
C PRO A 195 -1.89 13.70 -2.05
N TYR A 196 -2.66 12.62 -1.86
CA TYR A 196 -2.93 12.01 -0.56
C TYR A 196 -2.02 10.80 -0.30
N ASP A 197 -1.72 10.59 0.99
CA ASP A 197 -0.94 9.44 1.47
C ASP A 197 -1.79 8.47 2.32
N CYS A 198 -2.72 7.79 1.65
CA CYS A 198 -3.54 6.77 2.31
C CYS A 198 -2.69 5.57 2.74
N SER A 199 -2.89 5.08 3.97
CA SER A 199 -2.19 3.87 4.47
C SER A 199 -2.48 2.59 3.67
N TYR A 200 -3.48 2.63 2.79
CA TYR A 200 -3.92 1.54 1.91
C TYR A 200 -3.74 1.89 0.42
N CYS A 201 -2.91 2.88 0.10
CA CYS A 201 -2.73 3.37 -1.26
C CYS A 201 -2.14 2.31 -2.19
N PHE A 202 -2.97 1.67 -3.01
CA PHE A 202 -2.52 0.67 -3.97
C PHE A 202 -1.58 1.26 -5.04
N LEU A 203 -1.68 2.56 -5.33
CA LEU A 203 -0.82 3.24 -6.29
C LEU A 203 0.65 3.19 -5.89
N GLN A 204 0.99 3.07 -4.60
CA GLN A 204 2.39 2.92 -4.17
C GLN A 204 3.05 1.65 -4.76
N CYS A 205 2.26 0.62 -5.08
CA CYS A 205 2.75 -0.60 -5.72
C CYS A 205 2.82 -0.52 -7.26
N TYR A 206 2.19 0.49 -7.86
CA TYR A 206 2.08 0.64 -9.31
C TYR A 206 2.90 1.84 -9.84
N SER A 207 3.07 2.88 -9.02
CA SER A 207 3.76 4.11 -9.40
C SER A 207 5.25 3.86 -9.55
N ASN A 208 5.75 4.15 -10.75
CA ASN A 208 7.16 4.15 -11.10
C ASN A 208 7.73 5.57 -11.26
N PHE A 209 7.03 6.58 -10.74
CA PHE A 209 7.47 7.97 -10.70
C PHE A 209 6.95 8.68 -9.44
N PRO A 210 7.59 9.76 -8.98
CA PRO A 210 7.13 10.54 -7.85
C PRO A 210 6.14 11.63 -8.27
N GLY A 211 5.17 11.94 -7.41
CA GLY A 211 4.25 13.06 -7.62
C GLY A 211 3.07 12.73 -8.54
N ILE A 212 2.67 13.71 -9.34
CA ILE A 212 1.46 13.68 -10.17
C ILE A 212 1.84 14.04 -11.62
N ILE A 213 1.48 13.18 -12.57
CA ILE A 213 1.57 13.44 -14.00
C ILE A 213 0.18 13.81 -14.51
N ILE A 214 0.10 14.84 -15.35
CA ILE A 214 -1.11 15.27 -16.02
C ILE A 214 -0.80 15.39 -17.52
N ALA A 215 -1.59 14.72 -18.34
CA ALA A 215 -1.51 14.85 -19.78
C ALA A 215 -2.11 16.20 -20.20
N GLU A 216 -1.35 16.96 -20.97
CA GLU A 216 -1.72 18.31 -21.36
C GLU A 216 -2.54 18.33 -22.65
N ASN A 217 -2.24 17.44 -23.58
CA ASN A 217 -2.79 17.37 -24.92
C ASN A 217 -4.04 16.47 -25.01
N LEU A 218 -5.03 16.69 -24.13
CA LEU A 218 -6.27 15.91 -24.14
C LEU A 218 -7.07 16.12 -25.44
N GLU A 219 -6.85 17.21 -26.15
CA GLU A 219 -7.45 17.48 -27.45
C GLU A 219 -7.03 16.44 -28.48
N ASP A 220 -5.81 15.88 -28.38
CA ASP A 220 -5.31 14.83 -29.27
C ASP A 220 -6.16 13.54 -29.17
N PHE A 221 -6.94 13.35 -28.10
CA PHE A 221 -7.89 12.24 -27.99
C PHE A 221 -9.17 12.45 -28.84
N PHE A 222 -9.59 13.70 -29.06
CA PHE A 222 -10.81 14.01 -29.81
C PHE A 222 -10.60 14.09 -31.33
N LEU A 223 -9.35 14.09 -31.80
CA LEU A 223 -8.94 14.17 -33.20
C LEU A 223 -8.79 12.78 -33.82
#